data_AF-A0A286G1M8-F1
#
_entry.id   AF-A0A286G1M8-F1
#
_cell.length_a   1.000
_cell.length_b   1.000
_cell.length_c   1.000
_cell.angle_alpha   90.00
_cell.angle_beta   90.00
_cell.angle_gamma   90.00
#
_symmetry.space_group_name_H-M   'P 1'
#
loop_
_entity.id
_entity.type
_entity.pdbx_description
1 polymer ?
#
loop_
_entity_poly.entity_id
_entity_poly.type
_entity_poly.pdbx_seq_one_letter_code
_entity_poly.pdbx_strand_id
1 'polypeptide(L)'
;MLPAEPFTDAWQAQGGEGGAEHQVYVQLGVYYKRNNLNYYGTWLSYLHNLLLHNWLFPETGYTFLGLMDVDGFLHSVVSQKALRGIRGATPEEVAAYMLPFDFVPLQNSDYINANFGIIVSDLHHRNVLVRDDGELLVFDPVIYLQ
;
A
#
# COMPACT_ATOMS: atom_id res chain seq x y z
N MET A 1 17.20 -3.09 14.05
CA MET A 1 16.92 -3.86 12.82
C MET A 1 16.11 -5.07 13.18
N LEU A 2 15.03 -5.32 12.46
CA LEU A 2 14.22 -6.54 12.58
C LEU A 2 15.00 -7.73 11.99
N PRO A 3 14.86 -8.94 12.55
CA PRO A 3 15.52 -10.13 12.01
C PRO A 3 14.86 -10.57 10.70
N ALA A 4 15.66 -10.88 9.69
CA ALA A 4 15.16 -11.28 8.37
C ALA A 4 14.66 -12.72 8.31
N GLU A 5 15.39 -13.66 8.93
CA GLU A 5 15.08 -15.10 8.91
C GLU A 5 13.62 -15.40 9.30
N PRO A 6 13.08 -14.92 10.44
CA PRO A 6 11.70 -15.26 10.82
C PRO A 6 10.65 -14.73 9.84
N PHE A 7 10.90 -13.56 9.23
CA PHE A 7 10.00 -13.01 8.21
C PHE A 7 10.06 -13.88 6.95
N THR A 8 11.27 -14.20 6.49
CA THR A 8 11.50 -15.00 5.28
C THR A 8 10.89 -16.39 5.43
N ASP A 9 11.05 -17.04 6.58
CA ASP A 9 10.45 -18.35 6.86
C ASP A 9 8.92 -18.30 6.82
N ALA A 10 8.32 -17.31 7.48
CA ALA A 10 6.86 -17.14 7.49
C ALA A 10 6.31 -16.87 6.09
N TRP A 11 7.01 -16.07 5.29
CA TRP A 11 6.69 -15.77 3.90
C TRP A 11 6.79 -17.00 3.00
N GLN A 12 7.89 -17.75 3.08
CA GLN A 12 8.08 -18.98 2.30
C GLN A 12 7.08 -20.08 2.67
N ALA A 13 6.77 -20.23 3.97
CA ALA A 13 5.77 -21.18 4.44
C ALA A 13 4.36 -20.92 3.89
N GLN A 14 4.08 -19.69 3.45
CA GLN A 14 2.82 -19.28 2.83
C GLN A 14 2.89 -19.22 1.30
N GLY A 15 3.90 -19.85 0.69
CA GLY A 15 4.03 -19.95 -0.77
C GLY A 15 4.73 -18.76 -1.43
N GLY A 16 5.30 -17.86 -0.64
CA GLY A 16 6.11 -16.75 -1.17
C GLY A 16 5.29 -15.66 -1.85
N GLU A 17 4.09 -15.35 -1.35
CA GLU A 17 3.23 -14.31 -1.92
C GLU A 17 3.91 -12.94 -1.96
N GLY A 18 3.79 -12.26 -3.10
CA GLY A 18 4.42 -10.97 -3.30
C GLY A 18 4.34 -10.46 -4.72
N GLY A 19 4.58 -9.16 -4.87
CA GLY A 19 4.81 -8.48 -6.14
C GLY A 19 6.30 -8.27 -6.40
N ALA A 20 6.64 -7.43 -7.37
CA ALA A 20 8.02 -7.03 -7.63
C ALA A 20 8.68 -6.31 -6.42
N GLU A 21 7.87 -5.72 -5.55
CA GLU A 21 8.33 -4.83 -4.48
C GLU A 21 8.08 -5.37 -3.06
N HIS A 22 6.98 -6.10 -2.87
CA HIS A 22 6.50 -6.54 -1.57
C HIS A 22 6.59 -8.05 -1.44
N GLN A 23 7.16 -8.51 -0.32
CA GLN A 23 6.99 -9.87 0.18
C GLN A 23 6.01 -9.83 1.34
N VAL A 24 5.02 -10.73 1.32
CA VAL A 24 3.84 -10.61 2.17
C VAL A 24 3.52 -11.96 2.83
N TYR A 25 3.27 -11.94 4.13
CA TYR A 25 2.66 -13.07 4.82
C TYR A 25 1.54 -12.61 5.74
N VAL A 26 0.63 -13.51 6.09
CA VAL A 26 -0.49 -13.25 6.98
C VAL A 26 -0.35 -14.05 8.26
N GLN A 27 -0.54 -13.40 9.40
CA GLN A 27 -0.61 -14.08 10.69
C GLN A 27 -1.69 -13.44 11.55
N LEU A 28 -2.59 -14.28 12.10
CA LEU A 28 -3.64 -13.85 13.03
C LEU A 28 -4.49 -12.67 12.50
N GLY A 29 -4.79 -12.64 11.19
CA GLY A 29 -5.58 -11.58 10.58
C GLY A 29 -4.83 -10.26 10.36
N VAL A 30 -3.50 -10.30 10.34
CA VAL A 30 -2.61 -9.17 10.04
C VAL A 30 -1.70 -9.54 8.88
N TYR A 31 -1.66 -8.68 7.86
CA TYR A 31 -0.65 -8.75 6.79
C TYR A 31 0.63 -8.10 7.29
N TYR A 32 1.75 -8.76 7.04
CA TYR A 32 3.09 -8.24 7.24
C TYR A 32 3.75 -8.10 5.88
N LYS A 33 4.21 -6.90 5.56
CA LYS A 33 4.78 -6.58 4.24
C LYS A 33 6.22 -6.09 4.41
N ARG A 34 7.13 -6.69 3.65
CA ARG A 34 8.51 -6.24 3.49
C ARG A 34 8.66 -5.60 2.11
N ASN A 35 9.02 -4.32 2.04
CA ASN A 35 9.19 -3.57 0.79
C ASN A 35 10.69 -3.37 0.48
N ASN A 36 11.11 -3.69 -0.74
CA ASN A 36 12.50 -3.57 -1.22
C ASN A 36 12.88 -2.17 -1.76
N LEU A 37 11.95 -1.22 -1.71
CA LEU A 37 12.06 0.17 -2.15
C LEU A 37 12.28 0.42 -3.65
N ASN A 38 12.18 -0.59 -4.51
CA ASN A 38 12.50 -0.45 -5.93
C ASN A 38 11.66 0.60 -6.69
N TYR A 39 10.49 0.97 -6.17
CA TYR A 39 9.60 2.00 -6.74
C TYR A 39 9.80 3.40 -6.15
N TYR A 40 10.76 3.58 -5.23
CA TYR A 40 11.02 4.85 -4.57
C TYR A 40 12.44 5.34 -4.86
N GLY A 41 12.57 6.58 -5.31
CA GLY A 41 13.89 7.18 -5.55
C GLY A 41 14.68 7.45 -4.27
N THR A 42 13.99 7.60 -3.13
CA THR A 42 14.61 7.84 -1.81
C THR A 42 13.77 7.26 -0.67
N TRP A 43 14.39 7.04 0.49
CA TRP A 43 13.68 6.72 1.74
C TRP A 43 12.68 7.79 2.15
N LEU A 44 12.98 9.06 1.88
CA LEU A 44 12.06 10.17 2.18
C LEU A 44 10.77 10.04 1.37
N SER A 45 10.87 9.70 0.08
CA SER A 45 9.72 9.45 -0.78
C SER A 45 8.87 8.28 -0.27
N TYR A 46 9.51 7.20 0.19
CA TYR A 46 8.80 6.07 0.80
C TYR A 46 8.08 6.45 2.09
N LEU A 47 8.74 7.17 3.00
CA LEU A 47 8.14 7.60 4.26
C LEU A 47 6.99 8.60 4.04
N HIS A 48 7.11 9.49 3.05
CA HIS A 48 5.99 10.34 2.63
C HIS A 48 4.82 9.52 2.10
N ASN A 49 5.08 8.54 1.23
CA ASN A 49 4.04 7.63 0.74
C ASN A 49 3.32 6.94 1.90
N LEU A 50 4.06 6.38 2.86
CA LEU A 50 3.50 5.70 4.02
C LEU A 50 2.62 6.62 4.89
N LEU A 51 3.08 7.85 5.15
CA LEU A 51 2.33 8.83 5.92
C LEU A 51 1.07 9.30 5.19
N LEU A 52 1.20 9.62 3.90
CA LEU A 52 0.08 10.09 3.09
C LEU A 52 -0.95 8.98 2.88
N HIS A 53 -0.52 7.73 2.72
CA HIS A 53 -1.42 6.58 2.68
C HIS A 53 -2.28 6.53 3.92
N ASN A 54 -1.66 6.57 5.10
CA ASN A 54 -2.40 6.49 6.37
C ASN A 54 -3.31 7.68 6.61
N TRP A 55 -2.96 8.85 6.07
CA TRP A 55 -3.79 10.05 6.17
C TRP A 55 -5.00 10.00 5.23
N LEU A 56 -4.81 9.56 3.98
CA LEU A 56 -5.87 9.46 2.97
C LEU A 56 -6.78 8.25 3.18
N PHE A 57 -6.21 7.11 3.59
CA PHE A 57 -6.88 5.81 3.66
C PHE A 57 -6.69 5.17 5.06
N PRO A 58 -7.24 5.78 6.12
CA PRO A 58 -7.00 5.33 7.50
C PRO A 58 -7.51 3.91 7.78
N GLU A 59 -8.58 3.47 7.12
CA GLU A 59 -9.18 2.12 7.29
C GLU A 59 -8.24 0.98 6.87
N THR A 60 -7.32 1.27 5.97
CA THR A 60 -6.29 0.34 5.49
C THR A 60 -4.90 0.74 5.97
N GLY A 61 -4.81 1.62 6.97
CA GLY A 61 -3.56 2.18 7.44
C GLY A 61 -2.49 1.15 7.80
N TYR A 62 -1.24 1.49 7.49
CA TYR A 62 -0.06 0.72 7.83
C TYR A 62 0.50 1.10 9.19
N THR A 63 1.01 0.12 9.94
CA THR A 63 1.89 0.37 11.08
C THR A 63 3.34 0.12 10.66
N PHE A 64 4.21 1.12 10.81
CA PHE A 64 5.64 0.94 10.58
C PHE A 64 6.25 0.12 11.72
N LEU A 65 6.76 -1.08 11.40
CA LEU A 65 7.36 -1.98 12.39
C LEU A 65 8.87 -1.75 12.53
N GLY A 66 9.50 -1.24 11.48
CA GLY A 66 10.91 -0.94 11.46
C GLY A 66 11.58 -1.35 10.16
N LEU A 67 12.90 -1.46 10.24
CA LEU A 67 13.77 -1.75 9.10
C LEU A 67 14.38 -3.13 9.25
N MET A 68 14.57 -3.82 8.13
CA MET A 68 15.17 -5.14 8.02
C MET A 68 16.34 -5.11 7.05
N ASP A 69 17.43 -5.79 7.39
CA ASP A 69 18.56 -5.98 6.48
C ASP A 69 18.38 -7.35 5.81
N VAL A 70 18.37 -7.36 4.49
CA VAL A 70 18.27 -8.57 3.67
C VAL A 70 19.43 -8.52 2.68
N ASP A 71 20.41 -9.39 2.87
CA ASP A 71 21.60 -9.51 2.02
C ASP A 71 22.35 -8.17 1.82
N GLY A 72 22.40 -7.33 2.86
CA GLY A 72 23.05 -6.01 2.82
C GLY A 72 22.19 -4.88 2.24
N PHE A 73 20.93 -5.17 1.89
CA PHE A 73 19.95 -4.18 1.45
C PHE A 73 18.94 -3.88 2.55
N LEU A 74 18.62 -2.59 2.69
CA LEU A 74 17.70 -2.12 3.72
C LEU A 74 16.27 -2.14 3.20
N HIS A 75 15.40 -2.90 3.86
CA HIS A 75 13.99 -3.06 3.51
C HIS A 75 13.11 -2.46 4.62
N SER A 76 11.98 -1.88 4.23
CA SER A 76 10.96 -1.45 5.19
C SER A 76 10.03 -2.60 5.54
N VAL A 77 9.61 -2.67 6.81
CA VAL A 77 8.61 -3.63 7.27
C VAL A 77 7.43 -2.89 7.86
N VAL A 78 6.24 -3.17 7.34
CA VAL A 78 4.96 -2.64 7.82
C VAL A 78 3.99 -3.78 8.12
N SER A 79 3.02 -3.52 9.00
CA SER A 79 1.83 -4.35 9.12
C SER A 79 0.57 -3.60 8.72
N GLN A 80 -0.45 -4.37 8.31
CA GLN A 80 -1.76 -3.88 7.91
C GLN A 80 -2.82 -4.88 8.38
N LYS A 81 -4.00 -4.41 8.82
CA LYS A 81 -5.10 -5.32 9.14
C LYS A 81 -5.51 -6.12 7.91
N ALA A 82 -5.93 -7.36 8.09
CA ALA A 82 -6.44 -8.15 6.98
C ALA A 82 -7.63 -7.50 6.28
N LEU A 83 -7.47 -7.26 4.98
CA LEU A 83 -8.48 -6.68 4.12
C LEU A 83 -9.35 -7.80 3.53
N ARG A 84 -10.66 -7.62 3.55
CA ARG A 84 -11.60 -8.55 2.95
C ARG A 84 -12.50 -7.80 1.97
N GLY A 85 -12.13 -7.87 0.70
CA GLY A 85 -12.97 -7.43 -0.41
C GLY A 85 -13.79 -8.59 -0.99
N ILE A 86 -14.95 -8.27 -1.53
CA ILE A 86 -15.77 -9.20 -2.34
C ILE A 86 -15.44 -9.12 -3.84
N ARG A 87 -14.83 -8.01 -4.28
CA ARG A 87 -14.33 -7.79 -5.65
C ARG A 87 -13.40 -6.57 -5.70
N GLY A 88 -12.74 -6.36 -6.84
CA GLY A 88 -12.09 -5.08 -7.15
C GLY A 88 -13.11 -3.97 -7.48
N ALA A 89 -12.74 -2.73 -7.17
CA ALA A 89 -13.51 -1.55 -7.53
C ALA A 89 -13.39 -1.22 -9.03
N THR A 90 -14.46 -0.68 -9.59
CA THR A 90 -14.49 -0.13 -10.95
C THR A 90 -13.83 1.26 -10.99
N PRO A 91 -13.32 1.71 -12.16
CA PRO A 91 -12.80 3.07 -12.30
C PRO A 91 -13.79 4.16 -11.85
N GLU A 92 -15.08 3.96 -12.13
CA GLU A 92 -16.15 4.88 -11.76
C GLU A 92 -16.35 4.96 -10.24
N GLU A 93 -16.27 3.82 -9.53
CA GLU A 93 -16.33 3.78 -8.07
C GLU A 93 -15.13 4.46 -7.42
N VAL A 94 -13.92 4.23 -7.96
CA VAL A 94 -12.70 4.90 -7.49
C VAL A 94 -12.81 6.41 -7.71
N ALA A 95 -13.27 6.86 -8.89
CA ALA A 95 -13.44 8.28 -9.17
C ALA A 95 -14.45 8.94 -8.21
N ALA A 96 -15.57 8.27 -7.94
CA ALA A 96 -16.58 8.73 -6.98
C ALA A 96 -16.04 8.79 -5.54
N TYR A 97 -15.18 7.84 -5.16
CA TYR A 97 -14.55 7.80 -3.85
C TYR A 97 -13.51 8.91 -3.64
N MET A 98 -12.75 9.24 -4.69
CA MET A 98 -11.69 10.27 -4.64
C MET A 98 -12.24 11.70 -4.74
N LEU A 99 -13.38 11.90 -5.41
CA LEU A 99 -13.98 13.21 -5.69
C LEU A 99 -14.21 14.09 -4.44
N PRO A 100 -14.75 13.60 -3.30
CA PRO A 100 -14.98 14.41 -2.11
C PRO A 100 -13.70 14.99 -1.48
N PHE A 101 -12.53 14.45 -1.84
CA PHE A 101 -11.22 14.89 -1.38
C PHE A 101 -10.51 15.80 -2.39
N ASP A 102 -11.26 16.39 -3.33
CA ASP A 102 -10.77 17.27 -4.41
C ASP A 102 -9.71 16.62 -5.32
N PHE A 103 -9.73 15.29 -5.43
CA PHE A 103 -8.88 14.56 -6.36
C PHE A 103 -9.57 14.43 -7.72
N VAL A 104 -8.85 14.79 -8.78
CA VAL A 104 -9.30 14.72 -10.18
C VAL A 104 -8.58 13.57 -10.88
N PRO A 105 -9.27 12.74 -11.68
CA PRO A 105 -8.64 11.66 -12.42
C PRO A 105 -7.63 12.16 -13.45
N LEU A 106 -6.54 11.41 -13.57
CA LEU A 106 -5.52 11.48 -14.62
C LEU A 106 -5.61 10.20 -15.47
N GLN A 107 -4.54 9.86 -16.19
CA GLN A 107 -4.44 8.61 -16.94
C GLN A 107 -4.02 7.45 -16.03
N ASN A 108 -4.19 6.20 -16.48
CA ASN A 108 -3.66 4.99 -15.82
C ASN A 108 -4.11 4.72 -14.38
N SER A 109 -5.29 5.20 -13.98
CA SER A 109 -5.82 5.10 -12.60
C SER A 109 -5.10 5.99 -11.59
N ASP A 110 -4.54 7.10 -12.06
CA ASP A 110 -3.91 8.11 -11.23
C ASP A 110 -4.86 9.27 -10.94
N TYR A 111 -4.64 9.96 -9.82
CA TYR A 111 -5.47 11.07 -9.37
C TYR A 111 -4.60 12.17 -8.78
N ILE A 112 -4.97 13.43 -9.03
CA ILE A 112 -4.25 14.61 -8.52
C ILE A 112 -5.15 15.48 -7.65
N ASN A 113 -4.63 15.89 -6.50
CA ASN A 113 -5.14 17.02 -5.73
C ASN A 113 -4.15 18.19 -5.90
N ALA A 114 -4.50 19.15 -6.73
CA ALA A 114 -3.64 20.29 -7.06
C ALA A 114 -3.46 21.27 -5.89
N ASN A 115 -4.41 21.31 -4.94
CA ASN A 115 -4.33 22.21 -3.78
C ASN A 115 -3.22 21.78 -2.82
N PHE A 116 -3.01 20.48 -2.67
CA PHE A 116 -1.95 19.92 -1.82
C PHE A 116 -0.72 19.46 -2.59
N GLY A 117 -0.75 19.49 -3.93
CA GLY A 117 0.32 18.95 -4.77
C GLY A 117 0.51 17.44 -4.60
N ILE A 118 -0.56 16.70 -4.30
CA ILE A 118 -0.52 15.25 -4.06
C ILE A 118 -0.98 14.51 -5.31
N ILE A 119 -0.21 13.52 -5.74
CA ILE A 119 -0.65 12.54 -6.74
C ILE A 119 -0.74 11.17 -6.08
N VAL A 120 -1.86 10.48 -6.32
CA VAL A 120 -2.09 9.09 -5.92
C VAL A 120 -2.21 8.26 -7.18
N SER A 121 -1.27 7.35 -7.39
CA SER A 121 -1.20 6.47 -8.55
C SER A 121 -1.53 5.02 -8.18
N ASP A 122 -1.79 4.22 -9.22
CA ASP A 122 -2.05 2.77 -9.14
C ASP A 122 -3.37 2.40 -8.42
N LEU A 123 -4.40 3.25 -8.52
CA LEU A 123 -5.74 2.97 -7.97
C LEU A 123 -6.59 2.10 -8.89
N HIS A 124 -6.05 0.94 -9.27
CA HIS A 124 -6.72 -0.05 -10.09
C HIS A 124 -7.42 -1.15 -9.25
N HIS A 125 -8.25 -1.97 -9.90
CA HIS A 125 -9.06 -3.02 -9.27
C HIS A 125 -8.31 -4.06 -8.41
N ARG A 126 -6.96 -4.16 -8.51
CA ARG A 126 -6.15 -5.03 -7.65
C ARG A 126 -5.69 -4.36 -6.35
N ASN A 127 -5.72 -3.02 -6.30
CA ASN A 127 -5.28 -2.18 -5.17
C ASN A 127 -6.45 -1.44 -4.52
N VAL A 128 -7.65 -1.54 -5.10
CA VAL A 128 -8.87 -1.01 -4.52
C VAL A 128 -9.92 -2.10 -4.51
N LEU A 129 -10.26 -2.56 -3.31
CA LEU A 129 -11.25 -3.61 -3.09
C LEU A 129 -12.55 -3.01 -2.58
N VAL A 130 -13.67 -3.62 -2.98
CA VAL A 130 -15.00 -3.31 -2.45
C VAL A 130 -15.32 -4.28 -1.32
N ARG A 131 -15.61 -3.76 -0.13
CA ARG A 131 -16.08 -4.54 1.02
C ARG A 131 -17.57 -4.90 0.88
N ASP A 132 -18.06 -5.84 1.68
CA ASP A 132 -19.45 -6.32 1.62
C ASP A 132 -20.51 -5.25 1.90
N ASP A 133 -20.17 -4.18 2.61
CA ASP A 133 -21.00 -3.01 2.86
C ASP A 133 -20.84 -1.88 1.81
N GLY A 134 -20.02 -2.12 0.77
CA GLY A 134 -19.78 -1.16 -0.31
C GLY A 134 -18.66 -0.16 -0.07
N GLU A 135 -17.98 -0.19 1.10
CA GLU A 135 -16.80 0.66 1.33
C GLU A 135 -15.62 0.25 0.45
N LEU A 136 -14.85 1.24 -0.04
CA LEU A 136 -13.61 0.99 -0.75
C LEU A 136 -12.43 0.88 0.23
N LEU A 137 -11.68 -0.21 0.08
CA LEU A 137 -10.44 -0.49 0.78
C LEU A 137 -9.28 -0.28 -0.19
N VAL A 138 -8.57 0.84 -0.05
CA VAL A 138 -7.39 1.17 -0.87
C VAL A 138 -6.13 0.64 -0.19
N PHE A 139 -5.26 -0.07 -0.90
CA PHE A 139 -3.98 -0.53 -0.39
C PHE A 139 -2.92 -0.56 -1.48
N ASP A 140 -1.67 -0.38 -1.06
CA ASP A 140 -0.50 -0.33 -1.93
C ASP A 140 -0.56 0.71 -3.09
N PRO A 141 -1.12 1.92 -2.93
CA PRO A 141 -0.97 2.97 -3.94
C PRO A 141 0.43 3.59 -3.93
N VAL A 142 0.80 4.21 -5.05
CA VAL A 142 2.02 5.02 -5.15
C VAL A 142 1.67 6.49 -5.00
N ILE A 143 1.96 7.07 -3.83
CA ILE A 143 1.69 8.47 -3.50
C ILE A 143 2.97 9.29 -3.53
N TYR A 144 2.96 10.43 -4.21
CA TYR A 144 4.08 11.37 -4.27
C TYR A 144 3.62 12.82 -4.26
N LEU A 145 4.55 13.70 -3.88
CA LEU A 145 4.37 15.15 -3.83
C LEU A 145 4.98 15.78 -5.08
N GLN A 146 4.30 16.77 -5.66
CA GLN A 146 4.81 17.63 -6.73
C GLN A 146 5.68 18.76 -6.19
#